data_AF-A0A1X0XP89-F1
#
_entry.id   AF-A0A1X0XP89-F1
#
_cell.length_a   1.000
_cell.length_b   1.000
_cell.length_c   1.000
_cell.angle_alpha   90.00
_cell.angle_beta   90.00
_cell.angle_gamma   90.00
#
_symmetry.space_group_name_H-M   'P 1'
#
loop_
_entity.id
_entity.type
_entity.pdbx_description
1 polymer ?
#
loop_
_entity_poly.entity_id
_entity_poly.type
_entity_poly.pdbx_seq_one_letter_code
_entity_poly.pdbx_strand_id
1 'polypeptide(L)'
;MSTPDANELLPRLLASNALRANLSKHMTLNKMADSKAAMILTAASLVTTIALTRMQDLPLATVLILAVAGILAVIFSILAIIPPLHATGQTNFFYFRSFVELEEEEFIAGFKQLLTDKEKLYDAYLHELYYLGKHRLTRKYLLVRNGLCSLLAGLVLAVISVFLPLGGGG
;
A
#
# COMPACT_ATOMS: atom_id res chain seq x y z
N MET A 1 -14.17 20.13 40.95
CA MET A 1 -13.97 19.33 39.72
C MET A 1 -15.35 18.80 39.31
N SER A 2 -16.06 19.51 38.44
CA SER A 2 -17.37 19.08 37.94
C SER A 2 -17.18 17.82 37.09
N THR A 3 -17.85 16.74 37.46
CA THR A 3 -17.92 15.51 36.66
C THR A 3 -18.50 15.88 35.28
N PRO A 4 -17.88 15.45 34.17
CA PRO A 4 -18.44 15.73 32.85
C PRO A 4 -19.84 15.13 32.77
N ASP A 5 -20.80 15.93 32.33
CA ASP A 5 -22.20 15.53 32.24
C ASP A 5 -22.33 14.32 31.30
N ALA A 6 -23.15 13.33 31.67
CA ALA A 6 -23.23 12.05 30.93
C ALA A 6 -23.60 12.25 29.45
N ASN A 7 -24.33 13.33 29.15
CA ASN A 7 -24.69 13.76 27.80
C ASN A 7 -23.51 14.22 26.92
N GLU A 8 -22.41 14.70 27.50
CA GLU A 8 -21.19 15.04 26.74
C GLU A 8 -20.22 13.85 26.60
N LEU A 9 -20.30 12.90 27.52
CA LEU A 9 -19.36 11.79 27.64
C LEU A 9 -19.59 10.76 26.52
N LEU A 10 -20.86 10.45 26.23
CA LEU A 10 -21.24 9.46 25.24
C LEU A 10 -20.84 9.86 23.80
N PRO A 11 -21.08 11.10 23.31
CA PRO A 11 -20.58 11.55 22.01
C PRO A 11 -19.05 11.51 21.89
N ARG A 12 -18.32 11.86 22.97
CA ARG A 12 -16.84 11.83 22.98
C ARG A 12 -16.30 10.40 22.88
N LEU A 13 -16.92 9.44 23.56
CA LEU A 13 -16.57 8.03 23.49
C LEU A 13 -16.89 7.45 22.10
N LEU A 14 -18.02 7.82 21.50
CA LEU A 14 -18.35 7.40 20.14
C LEU A 14 -17.34 7.96 19.12
N ALA A 15 -16.95 9.23 19.25
CA ALA A 15 -15.95 9.85 18.38
C ALA A 15 -14.59 9.17 18.49
N SER A 16 -14.09 8.95 19.71
CA SER A 16 -12.79 8.29 19.92
C SER A 16 -12.79 6.83 19.45
N ASN A 17 -13.88 6.10 19.68
CA ASN A 17 -14.04 4.73 19.19
C ASN A 17 -14.11 4.68 17.65
N ALA A 18 -14.84 5.61 17.02
CA ALA A 18 -14.94 5.69 15.57
C ALA A 18 -13.57 5.99 14.94
N LEU A 19 -12.82 6.95 15.49
CA LEU A 19 -11.46 7.28 15.07
C LEU A 19 -10.50 6.10 15.20
N ARG A 20 -10.52 5.41 16.35
CA ARG A 20 -9.72 4.21 16.59
C ARG A 20 -10.08 3.07 15.62
N ALA A 21 -11.37 2.82 15.41
CA ALA A 21 -11.85 1.81 14.49
C ALA A 21 -11.42 2.12 13.05
N ASN A 22 -11.48 3.39 12.64
CA ASN A 22 -11.06 3.85 11.33
C ASN A 22 -9.55 3.66 11.13
N LEU A 23 -8.71 4.09 12.08
CA LEU A 23 -7.26 3.87 12.02
C LEU A 23 -6.91 2.39 11.93
N SER A 24 -7.55 1.56 12.77
CA SER A 24 -7.38 0.10 12.74
C SER A 24 -7.75 -0.49 11.37
N LYS A 25 -8.84 -0.02 10.77
CA LYS A 25 -9.25 -0.41 9.42
C LYS A 25 -8.20 -0.01 8.37
N HIS A 26 -7.65 1.21 8.43
CA HIS A 26 -6.58 1.62 7.52
C HIS A 26 -5.32 0.77 7.65
N MET A 27 -4.89 0.48 8.88
CA MET A 27 -3.73 -0.40 9.12
C MET A 27 -3.98 -1.82 8.61
N THR A 28 -5.20 -2.33 8.79
CA THR A 28 -5.61 -3.64 8.26
C THR A 28 -5.59 -3.66 6.74
N LEU A 29 -6.19 -2.66 6.09
CA LEU A 29 -6.17 -2.55 4.63
C LEU A 29 -4.75 -2.42 4.08
N ASN A 30 -3.88 -1.70 4.77
CA ASN A 30 -2.48 -1.58 4.39
C ASN A 30 -1.78 -2.96 4.40
N LYS A 31 -1.95 -3.73 5.49
CA LYS A 31 -1.44 -5.11 5.61
C LYS A 31 -2.04 -6.05 4.56
N MET A 32 -3.32 -5.92 4.26
CA MET A 32 -3.97 -6.71 3.21
C MET A 32 -3.38 -6.41 1.83
N ALA A 33 -3.07 -5.15 1.55
CA ALA A 33 -2.45 -4.77 0.29
C ALA A 33 -1.02 -5.33 0.17
N ASP A 34 -0.23 -5.32 1.26
CA ASP A 34 1.08 -5.99 1.31
C ASP A 34 0.98 -7.48 1.01
N SER A 35 0.04 -8.15 1.67
CA SER A 35 -0.21 -9.58 1.45
C SER A 35 -0.57 -9.88 0.00
N LYS A 36 -1.45 -9.06 -0.62
CA LYS A 36 -1.80 -9.20 -2.04
C LYS A 36 -0.59 -8.99 -2.96
N ALA A 37 0.21 -7.95 -2.73
CA ALA A 37 1.42 -7.69 -3.49
C ALA A 37 2.41 -8.86 -3.39
N ALA A 38 2.61 -9.41 -2.18
CA ALA A 38 3.48 -10.56 -1.95
C ALA A 38 2.98 -11.82 -2.67
N MET A 39 1.67 -12.10 -2.67
CA MET A 39 1.10 -13.21 -3.44
C MET A 39 1.34 -13.06 -4.95
N ILE A 40 1.14 -11.86 -5.49
CA ILE A 40 1.40 -11.57 -6.92
C ILE A 40 2.89 -11.72 -7.23
N LEU A 41 3.78 -11.25 -6.34
CA LEU A 41 5.22 -11.39 -6.48
C LEU A 41 5.62 -12.86 -6.58
N THR A 42 5.13 -13.70 -5.67
CA THR A 42 5.40 -15.14 -5.67
C THR A 42 4.88 -15.81 -6.94
N ALA A 43 3.65 -15.51 -7.36
CA ALA A 43 3.07 -16.07 -8.58
C ALA A 43 3.86 -15.65 -9.83
N ALA A 44 4.22 -14.37 -9.94
CA ALA A 44 5.00 -13.83 -11.05
C ALA A 44 6.40 -14.46 -11.12
N SER A 45 7.09 -14.60 -9.98
CA SER A 45 8.38 -15.26 -9.90
C SER A 45 8.30 -16.73 -10.32
N LEU A 46 7.26 -17.45 -9.90
CA LEU A 46 7.05 -18.86 -10.27
C LEU A 46 6.77 -19.01 -11.76
N VAL A 47 5.85 -18.22 -12.32
CA VAL A 47 5.54 -18.23 -13.76
C VAL A 47 6.78 -17.90 -14.59
N THR A 48 7.53 -16.86 -14.21
CA THR A 48 8.76 -16.45 -14.91
C THR A 48 9.82 -17.56 -14.84
N THR A 49 10.01 -18.17 -13.66
CA THR A 49 10.98 -19.27 -13.47
C THR A 49 10.63 -20.47 -14.34
N ILE A 50 9.35 -20.86 -14.40
CA ILE A 50 8.90 -21.97 -15.25
C ILE A 50 9.11 -21.64 -16.73
N ALA A 51 8.75 -20.43 -17.17
CA ALA A 51 8.91 -20.00 -18.56
C ALA A 51 10.38 -20.05 -19.01
N LEU A 52 11.31 -19.58 -18.16
CA LEU A 52 12.74 -19.62 -18.45
C LEU A 52 13.31 -21.05 -18.41
N THR A 53 12.88 -21.86 -17.44
CA THR A 53 13.29 -23.27 -17.34
C THR A 53 12.85 -24.06 -18.57
N ARG A 54 11.66 -23.76 -19.09
CA ARG A 54 11.06 -24.42 -20.26
C ARG A 54 11.32 -23.67 -21.57
N MET A 55 12.31 -22.79 -21.61
CA MET A 55 12.57 -21.94 -22.78
C MET A 55 12.91 -22.73 -24.06
N GLN A 56 13.47 -23.94 -23.92
CA GLN A 56 13.74 -24.83 -25.06
C GLN A 56 12.48 -25.58 -25.55
N ASP A 57 11.49 -25.77 -24.66
CA ASP A 57 10.25 -26.51 -24.93
C ASP A 57 9.12 -25.59 -25.44
N LEU A 58 9.28 -24.27 -25.29
CA LEU A 58 8.25 -23.26 -25.59
C LEU A 58 8.68 -22.36 -26.76
N PRO A 59 7.73 -21.86 -27.56
CA PRO A 59 8.03 -20.82 -28.54
C PRO A 59 8.68 -19.61 -27.86
N LEU A 60 9.75 -19.07 -28.47
CA LEU A 60 10.48 -17.93 -27.92
C LEU A 60 9.55 -16.73 -27.61
N ALA A 61 8.56 -16.49 -28.48
CA ALA A 61 7.55 -15.46 -28.27
C ALA A 61 6.75 -15.66 -26.96
N THR A 62 6.32 -16.89 -26.68
CA THR A 62 5.61 -17.25 -25.43
C THR A 62 6.49 -17.01 -24.21
N VAL A 63 7.76 -17.41 -24.25
CA VAL A 63 8.72 -17.22 -23.16
C VAL A 63 8.92 -15.73 -22.88
N LEU A 64 9.13 -14.93 -23.93
CA LEU A 64 9.32 -13.48 -23.80
C LEU A 64 8.07 -12.77 -23.23
N ILE A 65 6.87 -13.14 -23.69
CA ILE A 65 5.61 -12.59 -23.17
C ILE A 65 5.50 -12.87 -21.67
N LEU A 66 5.72 -14.12 -21.24
CA LEU A 66 5.65 -14.50 -19.83
C LEU A 66 6.74 -13.82 -18.99
N ALA A 67 7.96 -13.73 -19.50
CA ALA A 67 9.07 -13.09 -18.80
C ALA A 67 8.82 -11.58 -18.61
N VAL A 68 8.40 -10.87 -19.65
CA VAL A 68 8.10 -9.44 -19.58
C VAL A 68 6.93 -9.17 -18.63
N ALA A 69 5.84 -9.93 -18.76
CA ALA A 69 4.68 -9.79 -17.89
C ALA A 69 5.00 -10.09 -16.42
N GLY A 70 5.79 -11.14 -16.18
CA GLY A 70 6.29 -11.52 -14.86
C GLY A 70 7.16 -10.44 -14.23
N ILE A 71 8.13 -9.91 -14.98
CA ILE A 71 9.00 -8.81 -14.52
C ILE A 71 8.15 -7.56 -14.19
N LEU A 72 7.20 -7.20 -15.04
CA LEU A 72 6.29 -6.07 -14.77
C LEU A 72 5.48 -6.29 -13.48
N ALA A 73 4.94 -7.50 -13.30
CA ALA A 73 4.19 -7.85 -12.09
C ALA A 73 5.06 -7.78 -10.83
N VAL A 74 6.30 -8.30 -10.90
CA VAL A 74 7.31 -8.21 -9.83
C VAL A 74 7.59 -6.75 -9.47
N ILE A 75 7.85 -5.89 -10.46
CA ILE A 75 8.11 -4.47 -10.26
C ILE A 75 6.93 -3.79 -9.55
N PHE A 76 5.71 -4.00 -10.04
CA PHE A 76 4.52 -3.42 -9.40
C PHE A 76 4.30 -3.92 -7.97
N SER A 77 4.53 -5.21 -7.71
CA SER A 77 4.44 -5.77 -6.36
C SER A 77 5.46 -5.18 -5.41
N ILE A 78 6.72 -5.05 -5.84
CA ILE A 78 7.78 -4.43 -5.03
C ILE A 78 7.43 -2.97 -4.74
N LEU A 79 7.02 -2.20 -5.77
CA LEU A 79 6.62 -0.80 -5.59
C LEU A 79 5.42 -0.65 -4.65
N ALA A 80 4.51 -1.63 -4.60
CA ALA A 80 3.37 -1.62 -3.68
C ALA A 80 3.80 -1.83 -2.22
N ILE A 81 4.79 -2.69 -1.98
CA ILE A 81 5.30 -3.01 -0.64
C ILE A 81 6.15 -1.85 -0.08
N ILE A 82 6.89 -1.15 -0.95
CA ILE A 82 7.73 -0.02 -0.54
C ILE A 82 6.86 1.06 0.12
N PRO A 83 7.17 1.46 1.37
CA PRO A 83 6.41 2.49 2.06
C PRO A 83 6.55 3.84 1.33
N PRO A 84 5.45 4.53 1.02
CA PRO A 84 5.53 5.84 0.38
C PRO A 84 6.20 6.86 1.31
N LEU A 85 7.19 7.55 0.76
CA LEU A 85 7.85 8.69 1.37
C LEU A 85 6.94 9.91 1.18
N HIS A 86 6.30 10.36 2.26
CA HIS A 86 5.60 11.66 2.30
C HIS A 86 5.85 12.26 3.68
N ALA A 87 6.65 13.31 3.73
CA ALA A 87 6.70 14.25 4.85
C ALA A 87 6.40 15.61 4.22
N THR A 88 5.23 16.18 4.52
CA THR A 88 4.90 17.56 4.17
C THR A 88 5.42 18.48 5.27
N GLY A 89 5.74 19.74 4.95
CA GLY A 89 6.45 20.68 5.83
C GLY A 89 5.74 21.13 7.12
N GLN A 90 4.69 20.44 7.58
CA GLN A 90 4.11 20.63 8.91
C GLN A 90 4.34 19.37 9.76
N THR A 91 4.83 19.57 10.98
CA THR A 91 5.09 18.48 11.93
C THR A 91 3.79 17.81 12.37
N ASN A 92 3.50 16.63 11.81
CA ASN A 92 2.42 15.77 12.29
C ASN A 92 2.97 14.74 13.26
N PHE A 93 2.73 14.94 14.55
CA PHE A 93 3.19 14.03 15.60
C PHE A 93 2.57 12.63 15.56
N PHE A 94 1.51 12.42 14.77
CA PHE A 94 0.94 11.09 14.54
C PHE A 94 1.65 10.31 13.42
N TYR A 95 2.59 10.95 12.71
CA TYR A 95 3.37 10.36 11.64
C TYR A 95 4.86 10.31 11.97
N PHE A 96 5.41 9.10 12.11
CA PHE A 96 6.77 8.88 12.63
C PHE A 96 7.87 9.65 11.90
N ARG A 97 7.77 9.79 10.58
CA ARG A 97 8.81 10.46 9.79
C ARG A 97 8.76 11.98 9.93
N SER A 98 7.64 12.52 10.40
CA SER A 98 7.49 13.95 10.62
C SER A 98 8.31 14.47 11.81
N PHE A 99 8.69 13.57 12.73
CA PHE A 99 9.43 13.92 13.94
C PHE A 99 10.77 13.18 14.05
N VAL A 100 11.24 12.54 12.97
CA VAL A 100 12.50 11.76 12.99
C VAL A 100 13.73 12.63 13.20
N GLU A 101 13.63 13.93 12.90
CA GLU A 101 14.70 14.92 13.07
C GLU A 101 14.59 15.69 14.40
N LEU A 102 13.54 15.46 15.20
CA LEU A 102 13.37 16.12 16.49
C LEU A 102 14.17 15.42 17.58
N GLU A 103 14.74 16.20 18.50
CA GLU A 103 15.26 15.65 19.76
C GLU A 103 14.10 15.16 20.66
N GLU A 104 14.40 14.22 21.56
CA GLU A 104 13.38 13.62 22.44
C GLU A 104 12.65 14.69 23.27
N GLU A 105 13.38 15.67 23.81
CA GLU A 105 12.82 16.73 24.63
C GLU A 105 11.87 17.63 23.83
N GLU A 106 12.22 17.97 22.59
CA GLU A 106 11.38 18.74 21.66
C GLU A 106 10.11 17.97 21.29
N PHE A 107 10.23 16.66 21.02
CA PHE A 107 9.08 15.80 20.75
C PHE A 107 8.12 15.78 21.94
N ILE A 108 8.63 15.55 23.16
CA ILE A 108 7.81 15.49 24.37
C ILE A 108 7.11 16.83 24.63
N ALA A 109 7.83 17.95 24.51
CA ALA A 109 7.28 19.29 24.73
C ALA A 109 6.18 19.61 23.71
N GLY A 110 6.44 19.40 22.41
CA GLY A 110 5.48 19.63 21.35
C GLY A 110 4.24 18.74 21.45
N PHE A 111 4.43 17.45 21.78
CA PHE A 111 3.32 16.53 21.95
C PHE A 111 2.43 16.90 23.15
N LYS A 112 3.01 17.29 24.29
CA LYS A 112 2.26 17.77 25.46
C LYS A 112 1.47 19.04 25.16
N GLN A 113 2.05 19.95 24.37
CA GLN A 113 1.35 21.16 23.92
C GLN A 113 0.15 20.79 23.04
N LEU A 114 0.31 19.84 22.11
CA LEU A 114 -0.77 19.33 21.28
C LEU A 114 -1.90 18.70 22.12
N LEU A 115 -1.57 17.97 23.19
CA LEU A 115 -2.56 17.37 24.09
C LEU A 115 -3.38 18.41 24.88
N THR A 116 -2.88 19.63 25.02
CA THR A 116 -3.56 20.71 25.76
C THR A 116 -4.67 21.34 24.92
N ASP A 117 -4.58 21.26 23.59
CA ASP A 117 -5.52 21.83 22.63
C ASP A 117 -6.24 20.70 21.87
N LYS A 118 -7.48 20.39 22.30
CA LYS A 118 -8.26 19.28 21.74
C LYS A 118 -8.56 19.47 20.25
N GLU A 119 -8.83 20.69 19.81
CA GLU A 119 -9.16 20.95 18.40
C GLU A 119 -7.94 20.66 17.52
N LYS A 120 -6.77 21.19 17.89
CA LYS A 120 -5.51 20.88 17.19
C LYS A 120 -5.16 19.40 17.20
N LEU A 121 -5.39 18.72 18.32
CA LEU A 121 -5.17 17.28 18.43
C LEU A 121 -6.06 16.50 17.44
N TYR A 122 -7.35 16.82 17.38
CA TYR A 122 -8.29 16.18 16.45
C TYR A 122 -7.96 16.50 15.00
N ASP A 123 -7.64 17.76 14.68
CA ASP A 123 -7.27 18.17 13.32
C ASP A 123 -6.01 17.45 12.83
N ALA A 124 -4.96 17.39 13.66
CA ALA A 124 -3.73 16.66 13.33
C ALA A 124 -3.99 15.17 13.07
N TYR A 125 -4.86 14.56 13.89
CA TYR A 125 -5.22 13.15 13.73
C TYR A 125 -6.09 12.89 12.48
N LEU A 126 -7.09 13.74 12.22
CA LEU A 126 -7.94 13.65 11.03
C LEU A 126 -7.14 13.88 9.75
N HIS A 127 -6.19 14.81 9.79
CA HIS A 127 -5.25 15.03 8.70
C HIS A 127 -4.45 13.76 8.43
N GLU A 128 -3.90 13.09 9.45
CA GLU A 128 -3.20 11.82 9.24
C GLU A 128 -4.10 10.74 8.61
N LEU A 129 -5.33 10.57 9.11
CA LEU A 129 -6.28 9.62 8.55
C LEU A 129 -6.59 9.91 7.07
N TYR A 130 -6.82 11.17 6.72
CA TYR A 130 -7.07 11.59 5.35
C TYR A 130 -5.90 11.25 4.42
N TYR A 131 -4.66 11.56 4.83
CA TYR A 131 -3.48 11.29 4.01
C TYR A 131 -3.15 9.81 3.91
N LEU A 132 -3.32 9.05 4.99
CA LEU A 132 -3.18 7.59 5.02
C LEU A 132 -4.12 6.93 4.01
N GLY A 133 -5.39 7.37 3.96
CA GLY A 133 -6.36 6.92 2.98
C GLY A 133 -6.04 7.35 1.55
N LYS A 134 -6.00 8.67 1.31
CA LYS A 134 -5.92 9.26 -0.04
C LYS A 134 -4.63 8.91 -0.78
N HIS A 135 -3.48 9.00 -0.12
CA HIS A 135 -2.18 8.94 -0.79
C HIS A 135 -1.50 7.59 -0.62
N ARG A 136 -1.56 6.97 0.56
CA ARG A 136 -0.87 5.70 0.81
C ARG A 136 -1.67 4.52 0.31
N LEU A 137 -2.92 4.41 0.74
CA LEU A 137 -3.75 3.24 0.44
C LEU A 137 -4.15 3.19 -1.04
N THR A 138 -4.68 4.28 -1.59
CA THR A 138 -5.07 4.34 -3.01
C THR A 138 -3.91 3.99 -3.95
N ARG A 139 -2.72 4.58 -3.72
CA ARG A 139 -1.53 4.28 -4.53
C ARG A 139 -1.15 2.80 -4.47
N LYS A 140 -1.14 2.22 -3.26
CA LYS A 140 -0.76 0.83 -3.05
C LYS A 140 -1.72 -0.14 -3.74
N TYR A 141 -3.03 0.10 -3.63
CA TYR A 141 -4.03 -0.71 -4.31
C TYR A 141 -3.99 -0.55 -5.83
N LEU A 142 -3.64 0.64 -6.35
CA LEU A 142 -3.41 0.83 -7.78
C LEU A 142 -2.24 -0.01 -8.28
N LEU A 143 -1.13 -0.04 -7.55
CA LEU A 143 0.06 -0.85 -7.89
C LEU A 143 -0.25 -2.35 -7.82
N VAL A 144 -0.94 -2.81 -6.78
CA VAL A 144 -1.42 -4.20 -6.66
C VAL A 144 -2.30 -4.58 -7.86
N ARG A 145 -3.23 -3.70 -8.25
CA ARG A 145 -4.08 -3.94 -9.43
C ARG A 145 -3.26 -4.03 -10.71
N ASN A 146 -2.29 -3.13 -10.90
CA ASN A 146 -1.47 -3.12 -12.10
C ASN A 146 -0.58 -4.37 -12.20
N GLY A 147 0.01 -4.83 -11.09
CA GLY A 147 0.79 -6.07 -11.06
C GLY A 147 -0.05 -7.32 -11.33
N LEU A 148 -1.29 -7.35 -10.82
CA LEU A 148 -2.23 -8.43 -11.13
C LEU A 148 -2.61 -8.39 -12.62
N CYS A 149 -2.96 -7.22 -13.15
CA CYS A 149 -3.34 -7.06 -14.55
C CYS A 149 -2.19 -7.42 -15.50
N SER A 150 -0.94 -7.04 -15.20
CA SER A 150 0.21 -7.39 -16.03
C SER A 150 0.44 -8.90 -16.06
N LEU A 151 0.35 -9.57 -14.91
CA LEU A 151 0.50 -11.02 -14.82
C LEU A 151 -0.61 -11.75 -15.60
N LEU A 152 -1.87 -11.35 -15.39
CA LEU A 152 -3.02 -11.96 -16.06
C LEU A 152 -2.98 -11.71 -17.58
N ALA A 153 -2.67 -10.50 -18.02
CA ALA A 153 -2.53 -10.19 -19.44
C ALA A 153 -1.41 -11.02 -20.08
N GLY A 154 -0.26 -11.16 -19.40
CA GLY A 154 0.83 -12.01 -19.85
C GLY A 154 0.44 -13.47 -20.02
N LEU A 155 -0.26 -14.04 -19.04
CA LEU A 155 -0.75 -15.42 -19.11
C LEU A 155 -1.71 -15.63 -20.29
N VAL A 156 -2.67 -14.72 -20.49
CA VAL A 156 -3.62 -14.80 -21.60
C VAL A 156 -2.90 -14.67 -22.95
N LEU A 157 -2.01 -13.69 -23.10
CA LEU A 157 -1.24 -13.49 -24.33
C LEU A 157 -0.31 -14.68 -24.63
N ALA A 158 0.28 -15.28 -23.61
CA ALA A 158 1.13 -16.47 -23.75
C ALA A 158 0.34 -17.65 -24.32
N VAL A 159 -0.88 -17.89 -23.81
CA VAL A 159 -1.78 -18.94 -24.34
C VAL A 159 -2.12 -18.66 -25.81
N ILE A 160 -2.47 -17.42 -26.15
CA ILE A 160 -2.78 -17.04 -27.54
C ILE A 160 -1.56 -17.27 -28.45
N SER A 161 -0.35 -16.90 -27.99
CA SER A 161 0.90 -17.07 -28.75
C SER A 161 1.24 -18.53 -29.05
N VAL A 162 0.75 -19.49 -28.27
CA VAL A 162 0.94 -20.93 -28.54
C VAL A 162 0.06 -21.38 -29.72
N PHE A 163 -1.15 -20.83 -29.85
CA PHE A 163 -2.10 -21.20 -30.91
C PHE A 163 -1.94 -20.37 -32.19
N LEU A 164 -1.46 -19.13 -32.06
CA LEU A 164 -1.22 -18.23 -33.17
C LEU A 164 0.27 -17.86 -33.16
N PRO A 165 1.14 -18.65 -33.82
CA PRO A 165 2.56 -18.34 -33.87
C PRO A 165 2.71 -16.93 -34.46
N LEU A 166 3.17 -15.97 -33.65
CA LEU A 166 3.40 -14.58 -34.07
C LEU A 166 4.64 -14.42 -34.97
N GLY A 167 5.04 -15.51 -35.63
CA GLY A 167 6.09 -15.59 -36.63
C GLY A 167 5.78 -16.76 -37.55
N GLY A 168 5.12 -16.49 -38.68
CA GLY A 168 5.24 -17.35 -39.84
C GLY A 168 6.58 -17.08 -40.50
N GLY A 169 7.38 -18.13 -40.70
CA GLY A 169 8.57 -18.11 -41.55
C GLY A 169 9.79 -18.77 -40.92
N GLY A 170 10.10 -19.99 -41.38
CA GLY A 170 11.33 -20.73 -41.09
C GLY A 170 11.08 -22.20 -40.83
#